data_AF-A0A7C4C305-F1
#
_entry.id   AF-A0A7C4C305-F1
#
_cell.length_a   1.000
_cell.length_b   1.000
_cell.length_c   1.000
_cell.angle_alpha   90.00
_cell.angle_beta   90.00
_cell.angle_gamma   90.00
#
_symmetry.space_group_name_H-M   'P 1'
#
loop_
_entity.id
_entity.type
_entity.pdbx_description
1 polymer ?
#
loop_
_entity_poly.entity_id
_entity_poly.type
_entity_poly.pdbx_seq_one_letter_code
_entity_poly.pdbx_strand_id
1 'polypeptide(L)' 'MAGNVWEFVDEARTPSAGALESFGRIMTPPPTADEPWYTMCGGSFQEPLFRNVNGEWASVPARYRSAAIGFRCAKDAR' A
#
# COMPACT_ATOMS: atom_id res chain seq x y z
N MET A 1 12.47 5.34 -3.96
CA MET A 1 11.92 6.67 -3.62
C MET A 1 11.17 6.52 -2.32
N ALA A 2 11.20 7.54 -1.47
CA ALA A 2 10.80 7.42 -0.08
C ALA A 2 10.15 8.72 0.40
N GLY A 3 9.05 8.60 1.14
CA GLY A 3 8.31 9.70 1.75
C GLY A 3 7.26 10.33 0.85
N ASN A 4 6.57 11.33 1.39
CA ASN A 4 5.38 11.98 0.83
C ASN A 4 4.14 11.09 0.82
N VAL A 5 4.06 10.06 -0.02
CA VAL A 5 2.90 9.16 -0.07
C VAL A 5 3.32 7.73 -0.33
N TRP A 6 2.58 6.78 0.23
CA TRP A 6 2.66 5.39 -0.17
C TRP A 6 2.33 5.27 -1.65
N GLU A 7 3.19 4.62 -2.42
CA GLU A 7 3.03 4.47 -3.85
C GLU A 7 2.39 3.14 -4.16
N PHE A 8 1.20 3.18 -4.75
CA PHE A 8 0.52 2.00 -5.26
C PHE A 8 1.30 1.41 -6.45
N VAL A 9 1.55 0.11 -6.41
CA VAL A 9 2.22 -0.66 -7.45
C VAL A 9 1.23 -1.66 -8.02
N ASP A 10 1.18 -1.78 -9.35
CA ASP A 10 0.37 -2.79 -10.04
C ASP A 10 1.00 -4.19 -9.93
N GLU A 11 1.12 -4.68 -8.70
CA GLU A 11 1.62 -5.98 -8.34
C GLU A 11 0.64 -6.61 -7.35
N ALA A 12 -0.08 -7.65 -7.79
CA ALA A 12 -1.02 -8.37 -6.96
C ALA A 12 -0.31 -9.09 -5.80
N ARG A 13 -0.89 -9.02 -4.59
CA ARG A 13 -0.27 -9.58 -3.39
C ARG A 13 -1.28 -10.18 -2.45
N THR A 14 -1.05 -11.41 -1.98
CA THR A 14 -1.84 -12.00 -0.90
C THR A 14 -1.61 -11.23 0.41
N PRO A 15 -2.67 -10.76 1.10
CA PRO A 15 -2.50 -10.05 2.36
C PRO A 15 -2.00 -10.97 3.46
N SER A 16 -1.20 -10.42 4.37
CA SER A 16 -0.86 -11.11 5.62
C SER A 16 -2.04 -11.07 6.60
N ALA A 17 -2.05 -11.94 7.59
CA ALA A 17 -3.04 -11.90 8.68
C ALA A 17 -3.07 -10.53 9.39
N GLY A 18 -1.89 -9.93 9.61
CA GLY A 18 -1.80 -8.60 10.21
C GLY A 18 -2.36 -7.48 9.32
N ALA A 19 -2.24 -7.60 8.00
CA ALA A 19 -2.86 -6.66 7.07
C ALA A 19 -4.39 -6.77 7.11
N LEU A 20 -4.93 -7.99 7.06
CA LEU A 20 -6.38 -8.23 7.19
C LEU A 20 -6.93 -7.66 8.51
N GLU A 21 -6.24 -7.91 9.62
CA GLU A 21 -6.61 -7.39 10.93
C GLU A 21 -6.59 -5.86 10.97
N SER A 22 -5.52 -5.24 10.47
CA SER A 22 -5.34 -3.79 10.48
C SER A 22 -6.39 -3.09 9.63
N PHE A 23 -6.62 -3.56 8.41
CA PHE A 23 -7.63 -2.96 7.53
C PHE A 23 -9.06 -3.29 7.96
N GLY A 24 -9.29 -4.44 8.59
CA GLY A 24 -10.58 -4.81 9.16
C GLY A 24 -11.06 -3.87 10.28
N ARG A 25 -10.14 -3.17 10.95
CA ARG A 25 -10.46 -2.16 11.96
C ARG A 25 -10.85 -0.80 11.38
N ILE A 26 -10.44 -0.48 10.16
CA ILE A 26 -10.57 0.88 9.59
C ILE A 26 -11.48 0.96 8.36
N MET A 27 -11.89 -0.18 7.79
CA MET A 27 -12.77 -0.23 6.63
C MET A 27 -14.14 -0.80 6.99
N THR A 28 -15.19 -0.28 6.35
CA THR A 28 -16.56 -0.81 6.46
C THR A 28 -17.15 -0.93 5.05
N PRO A 29 -17.49 -2.16 4.59
CA PRO A 29 -17.26 -3.44 5.26
C PRO A 29 -15.75 -3.75 5.42
N PRO A 30 -15.36 -4.60 6.39
CA PRO A 30 -13.99 -5.11 6.51
C PRO A 30 -13.55 -5.81 5.22
N PRO A 31 -12.26 -5.76 4.84
CA PRO A 31 -11.80 -6.48 3.67
C PRO A 31 -11.60 -7.96 3.95
N THR A 32 -11.67 -8.77 2.88
CA THR A 32 -11.37 -10.21 2.93
C THR A 32 -10.10 -10.52 2.16
N ALA A 33 -9.58 -11.74 2.28
CA ALA A 33 -8.43 -12.18 1.49
C ALA A 33 -8.79 -12.47 0.01
N ASP A 34 -10.09 -12.59 -0.29
CA ASP A 34 -10.61 -12.96 -1.61
C ASP A 34 -10.85 -11.75 -2.54
N GLU A 35 -10.69 -10.52 -2.03
CA GLU A 35 -10.76 -9.32 -2.85
C GLU A 35 -9.38 -8.96 -3.44
N PRO A 36 -9.28 -8.02 -4.39
CA PRO A 36 -7.98 -7.61 -4.93
C PRO A 36 -7.13 -6.84 -3.92
N TRP A 37 -5.87 -7.26 -3.78
CA TRP A 37 -4.85 -6.63 -2.94
C TRP A 37 -3.58 -6.40 -3.74
N TYR A 38 -2.91 -5.29 -3.46
CA TYR A 38 -1.77 -4.83 -4.22
C TYR A 38 -0.61 -4.40 -3.32
N THR A 39 0.60 -4.42 -3.85
CA THR A 39 1.79 -3.87 -3.18
C THR A 39 1.73 -2.34 -3.16
N MET A 40 2.09 -1.75 -2.03
CA MET A 40 2.48 -0.34 -1.93
C MET A 40 3.86 -0.19 -1.29
N CYS A 41 4.62 0.82 -1.70
CA CYS A 41 5.98 1.03 -1.24
C CYS A 41 6.29 2.50 -0.93
N GLY A 42 7.39 2.75 -0.21
CA GLY A 42 7.97 4.08 -0.09
C GLY A 42 7.50 4.94 1.09
N GLY A 43 6.52 4.51 1.91
CA GLY A 43 6.07 5.27 3.09
C GLY A 43 5.37 6.59 2.75
N SER A 44 4.83 7.30 3.75
CA SER A 44 4.12 8.57 3.53
C SER A 44 4.62 9.71 4.44
N PHE A 45 3.98 10.88 4.33
CA PHE A 45 4.22 12.03 5.20
C PHE A 45 3.77 11.79 6.65
N GLN A 46 3.03 10.71 6.92
CA GLN A 46 2.53 10.39 8.26
C GLN A 46 3.56 9.62 9.11
N GLU A 47 4.57 9.02 8.47
CA GLU A 47 5.60 8.24 9.13
C GLU A 47 6.93 9.02 9.22
N PRO A 48 7.73 8.84 10.29
CA PRO A 48 9.10 9.31 10.32
C PRO A 48 9.93 8.73 9.16
N LEU A 49 10.91 9.48 8.68
CA LEU A 49 11.85 8.97 7.68
C LEU A 49 12.75 7.90 8.30
N PHE A 50 12.40 6.63 8.08
CA PHE A 50 13.22 5.50 8.51
C PHE A 50 14.44 5.32 7.60
N ARG A 51 15.52 4.79 8.18
CA ARG A 51 16.69 4.39 7.37
C ARG A 51 16.26 3.18 6.51
N ASN A 52 16.47 3.25 5.19
CA ASN A 52 16.12 2.21 4.20
C ASN A 52 14.63 2.09 3.78
N VAL A 53 13.85 3.17 3.75
CA VAL A 53 12.46 3.18 3.24
C VAL A 53 12.29 2.59 1.82
N ASN A 54 13.35 2.57 1.00
CA ASN A 54 13.31 1.95 -0.33
C ASN A 54 13.02 0.43 -0.30
N GLY A 55 13.14 -0.23 0.86
CA GLY A 55 12.83 -1.66 1.04
C GLY A 55 11.54 -1.93 1.80
N GLU A 56 10.70 -0.92 2.04
CA GLU A 56 9.46 -1.08 2.77
C GLU A 56 8.29 -1.38 1.83
N TRP A 57 7.59 -2.47 2.11
CA TRP A 57 6.48 -2.97 1.30
C TRP A 57 5.31 -3.33 2.21
N ALA A 58 4.10 -2.96 1.81
CA ALA A 58 2.87 -3.37 2.45
C ALA A 58 1.85 -3.83 1.39
N SER A 59 0.90 -4.65 1.80
CA SER A 59 -0.26 -5.01 0.99
C SER A 59 -1.44 -4.12 1.36
N VAL A 60 -2.16 -3.58 0.37
CA VAL A 60 -3.32 -2.71 0.56
C VAL A 60 -4.52 -3.21 -0.26
N PRO A 61 -5.77 -3.18 0.28
CA PRO A 61 -6.95 -3.53 -0.50
C PRO A 61 -7.16 -2.52 -1.63
N ALA A 62 -7.55 -2.97 -2.82
CA ALA A 62 -7.71 -2.11 -3.99
C ALA A 62 -8.73 -0.97 -3.80
N ARG A 63 -9.73 -1.18 -2.95
CA ARG A 63 -10.77 -0.19 -2.64
C ARG A 63 -10.42 0.76 -1.50
N TYR A 64 -9.27 0.58 -0.85
CA TYR A 64 -8.85 1.46 0.24
C TYR A 64 -8.38 2.81 -0.31
N ARG A 65 -8.75 3.88 0.39
CA ARG A 65 -8.34 5.25 0.05
C ARG A 65 -7.78 5.94 1.29
N SER A 66 -6.70 6.68 1.09
CA SER A 66 -6.10 7.53 2.12
C SER A 66 -5.45 8.72 1.44
N ALA A 67 -5.44 9.88 2.10
CA ALA A 67 -4.68 11.04 1.64
C ALA A 67 -3.15 10.78 1.61
N ALA A 68 -2.70 9.73 2.31
CA ALA A 68 -1.32 9.28 2.35
C ALA A 68 -0.97 8.23 1.27
N ILE A 69 -1.89 7.90 0.35
CA ILE A 69 -1.65 6.96 -0.75
C ILE A 69 -1.76 7.72 -2.08
N GLY A 70 -0.76 7.53 -2.94
CA GLY A 70 -0.74 8.00 -4.31
C GLY A 70 -0.18 6.91 -5.24
N PHE A 71 0.16 7.31 -6.46
CA PHE A 71 0.79 6.43 -7.43
C PHE A 71 1.65 7.25 -8.40
N ARG A 72 2.53 6.55 -9.10
CA ARG A 72 3.25 7.10 -10.25
C ARG A 72 3.04 6.16 -11.43
N CYS A 73 2.92 6.73 -12.61
CA CYS A 73 2.85 5.94 -13.83
C CYS A 73 4.27 5.52 -14.23
N ALA A 74 4.39 4.28 -14.70
CA ALA A 74 5.53 3.83 -15.48
C ALA A 74 5.02 3.45 -16.88
N LYS A 75 5.89 3.59 -17.86
CA LYS A 75 5.67 3.11 -19.22
C LYS A 75 6.96 2.45 -19.67
N ASP A 76 6.84 1.35 -20.40
CA ASP A 76 7.98 0.79 -21.12
C ASP A 76 8.61 1.85 -22.03
N ALA A 77 9.92 1.76 -22.22
CA ALA A 77 10.68 2.70 -23.04
C ALA A 77 10.34 2.64 -24.55
N ARG A 78 9.38 1.80 -24.94
CA ARG A 78 9.01 1.51 -26.34
C ARG A 78 7.84 2.37 -26.85
#